data_AF-A0A4Q3CWT9-F1
#
_entry.id   AF-A0A4Q3CWT9-F1
#
_cell.length_a   1.000
_cell.length_b   1.000
_cell.length_c   1.000
_cell.angle_alpha   90.00
_cell.angle_beta   90.00
_cell.angle_gamma   90.00
#
_symmetry.space_group_name_H-M   'P 1'
#
loop_
_entity.id
_entity.type
_entity.pdbx_description
1 polymer ?
#
loop_
_entity_poly.entity_id
_entity_poly.type
_entity_poly.pdbx_seq_one_letter_code
_entity_poly.pdbx_strand_id
1 'polypeptide(L)' 'KIEVRRVAFPRPRQEVIDLVGPDWQGLPMLVMDKDRAPGDAIIVGDFAILQDVRAIGRALTSRHGGVGPHP' A
#
# COMPACT_ATOMS: atom_id res chain seq x y z
N LYS A 1 -17.87 3.06 -4.84
CA LYS A 1 -17.54 2.00 -5.83
C LYS A 1 -16.03 1.92 -5.93
N ILE A 2 -15.42 0.74 -5.81
CA ILE A 2 -13.95 0.56 -5.87
C ILE A 2 -13.60 0.13 -7.30
N GLU A 3 -12.55 0.73 -7.86
CA GLU A 3 -11.95 0.27 -9.11
C GLU A 3 -11.01 -0.90 -8.82
N VAL A 4 -11.14 -1.99 -9.58
CA VAL A 4 -10.33 -3.20 -9.39
C VAL A 4 -9.69 -3.57 -10.72
N ARG A 5 -8.36 -3.44 -10.79
CA ARG A 5 -7.55 -3.96 -11.88
C ARG A 5 -6.89 -5.28 -11.46
N ARG A 6 -6.98 -6.30 -12.32
CA ARG A 6 -6.23 -7.55 -12.16
C ARG A 6 -5.01 -7.49 -13.07
N VAL A 7 -3.87 -7.82 -12.49
CA VAL A 7 -2.56 -7.73 -13.15
C VAL A 7 -1.90 -9.10 -13.08
N ALA A 8 -1.06 -9.41 -14.05
CA ALA A 8 -0.24 -10.61 -13.96
C ALA A 8 0.74 -10.49 -12.79
N PHE A 9 1.12 -11.61 -12.17
CA PHE A 9 2.06 -11.62 -11.03
C PHE A 9 3.44 -12.23 -11.35
N PRO A 10 4.11 -11.86 -12.46
CA PRO A 10 5.46 -12.34 -12.75
C PRO A 10 6.48 -11.66 -11.83
N ARG A 11 7.67 -12.24 -11.75
CA ARG A 11 8.86 -11.57 -11.23
C ARG A 11 9.76 -11.21 -12.43
N PRO A 12 10.32 -9.98 -12.51
CA PRO A 12 10.08 -8.83 -11.63
C PRO A 12 8.65 -8.25 -11.80
N ARG A 13 8.13 -7.56 -10.77
CA ARG A 13 6.75 -7.02 -10.76
C ARG A 13 6.68 -5.64 -11.40
N GLN A 14 6.75 -5.59 -12.73
CA GLN A 14 6.95 -4.33 -13.46
C GLN A 14 5.96 -3.22 -13.08
N GLU A 15 4.66 -3.50 -12.99
CA GLU A 15 3.67 -2.47 -12.66
C GLU A 15 3.84 -1.88 -11.24
N VAL A 16 4.39 -2.65 -10.30
CA VAL A 16 4.71 -2.15 -8.95
C VAL A 16 6.00 -1.33 -9.00
N ILE A 17 7.00 -1.79 -9.76
CA ILE A 17 8.27 -1.08 -9.95
C ILE A 17 8.04 0.28 -10.59
N ASP A 18 7.17 0.36 -11.59
CA ASP A 18 6.86 1.62 -12.28
C ASP A 18 6.20 2.64 -11.33
N LEU A 19 5.49 2.17 -10.29
CA LEU A 19 4.79 3.02 -9.33
C LEU A 19 5.67 3.44 -8.14
N VAL A 20 6.42 2.50 -7.55
CA VAL A 20 7.14 2.70 -6.28
C VAL A 20 8.63 2.34 -6.35
N GLY A 21 9.16 2.08 -7.55
CA GLY A 21 10.57 1.75 -7.75
C GLY A 21 10.94 0.28 -7.49
N PRO A 22 12.16 -0.13 -7.89
CA PRO A 22 12.58 -1.53 -7.89
C PRO A 22 12.78 -2.14 -6.50
N ASP A 23 12.99 -1.29 -5.48
CA ASP A 23 13.27 -1.73 -4.11
C ASP A 23 12.01 -2.22 -3.36
N TRP A 24 10.82 -1.87 -3.85
CA TRP A 24 9.55 -2.06 -3.14
C TRP A 24 8.58 -2.97 -3.90
N GLN A 25 8.92 -4.25 -4.06
CA GLN A 25 8.09 -5.23 -4.81
C GLN A 25 7.31 -6.22 -3.92
N GLY A 26 7.45 -6.13 -2.61
CA GLY A 26 6.72 -6.97 -1.64
C GLY A 26 5.24 -6.61 -1.60
N LEU A 27 4.37 -7.62 -1.68
CA LEU A 27 2.92 -7.47 -1.54
C LEU A 27 2.41 -8.34 -0.38
N PRO A 28 1.32 -7.94 0.30
CA PRO A 28 0.44 -6.81 -0.01
C PRO A 28 1.05 -5.44 0.31
N MET A 29 0.58 -4.41 -0.39
CA MET A 29 1.02 -3.03 -0.21
C MET A 29 -0.16 -2.07 -0.31
N LEU A 30 -0.22 -1.10 0.60
CA LEU A 30 -1.08 0.07 0.47
C LEU A 30 -0.22 1.25 0.02
N VAL A 31 -0.60 1.88 -1.09
CA VAL A 31 0.04 3.08 -1.64
C VAL A 31 -0.94 4.25 -1.49
N MET A 32 -0.44 5.42 -1.09
CA MET A 32 -1.24 6.64 -0.93
C MET A 32 -0.39 7.89 -1.21
N ASP A 33 -1.02 9.05 -1.37
CA ASP A 33 -0.28 10.33 -1.44
C ASP A 33 0.56 10.53 -0.17
N LYS A 34 1.79 11.03 -0.31
CA LYS A 34 2.69 11.29 0.83
C LYS A 34 2.07 12.19 1.90
N ASP A 35 1.23 13.15 1.51
CA ASP A 35 0.58 14.08 2.44
C ASP A 35 -0.50 13.42 3.32
N ARG A 36 -0.87 12.18 3.00
CA ARG A 36 -1.82 11.35 3.76
C ARG A 36 -1.12 10.24 4.54
N ALA A 37 0.21 10.23 4.57
CA ALA A 37 0.99 9.19 5.20
C ALA A 37 0.67 9.07 6.71
N PRO A 38 0.31 7.88 7.21
CA PRO A 38 0.39 7.60 8.63
C PRO A 38 1.85 7.55 9.08
N GLY A 39 2.10 7.73 10.37
CA GLY A 39 3.46 7.95 10.89
C GLY A 39 4.47 6.83 10.61
N ASP A 40 4.01 5.59 10.37
CA ASP A 40 4.85 4.42 10.08
C ASP A 40 5.02 4.14 8.57
N ALA A 41 4.51 5.01 7.68
CA ALA A 41 4.63 4.82 6.24
C ALA A 41 6.01 5.25 5.70
N ILE A 42 6.45 4.55 4.66
CA ILE A 42 7.70 4.84 3.95
C ILE A 42 7.41 5.78 2.79
N ILE A 43 8.09 6.92 2.71
CA ILE A 43 7.92 7.88 1.62
C ILE A 43 8.76 7.46 0.41
N VAL A 44 8.11 7.39 -0.75
CA VAL A 44 8.70 7.02 -2.04
C VAL A 44 8.25 8.03 -3.09
N GLY A 45 9.09 9.04 -3.33
CA GLY A 45 8.74 10.16 -4.23
C GLY A 45 7.51 10.91 -3.71
N ASP A 46 6.44 10.91 -4.49
CA ASP A 46 5.15 11.53 -4.13
C ASP A 46 4.18 10.60 -3.40
N PHE A 47 4.56 9.34 -3.23
CA PHE A 47 3.76 8.33 -2.55
C PHE A 47 4.29 8.03 -1.14
N ALA A 48 3.41 7.46 -0.33
CA ALA A 48 3.74 6.75 0.90
C ALA A 48 3.23 5.32 0.80
N ILE A 49 4.02 4.37 1.32
CA ILE A 49 3.70 2.94 1.27
C ILE A 49 3.65 2.30 2.66
N LEU A 50 2.74 1.34 2.82
CA LEU A 50 2.70 0.40 3.94
C LEU A 50 2.72 -1.03 3.40
N GLN A 51 3.59 -1.89 3.93
CA GLN A 51 3.70 -3.30 3.54
C GLN A 51 3.31 -4.28 4.65
N ASP A 52 3.17 -3.81 5.89
CA ASP A 52 2.67 -4.64 7.00
C ASP A 52 1.15 -4.75 6.93
N VAL A 53 0.62 -5.97 6.91
CA VAL A 53 -0.82 -6.24 6.79
C VAL A 53 -1.62 -5.64 7.94
N ARG A 54 -1.07 -5.56 9.15
CA ARG A 54 -1.76 -4.98 10.31
C ARG A 54 -1.76 -3.46 10.20
N ALA A 55 -0.67 -2.84 9.77
CA ALA A 55 -0.61 -1.40 9.48
C ALA A 55 -1.58 -1.00 8.38
N ILE A 56 -1.64 -1.78 7.28
CA ILE A 56 -2.62 -1.58 6.20
C ILE A 56 -4.05 -1.65 6.77
N GLY A 57 -4.37 -2.69 7.55
CA GLY A 57 -5.70 -2.82 8.17
C GLY A 57 -6.06 -1.66 9.09
N ARG A 58 -5.13 -1.21 9.93
CA ARG A 58 -5.32 -0.03 10.80
C ARG A 58 -5.53 1.25 9.99
N ALA A 59 -4.72 1.48 8.95
CA ALA A 59 -4.83 2.67 8.11
C ALA A 59 -6.18 2.73 7.38
N LEU A 60 -6.62 1.61 6.80
CA LEU A 60 -7.92 1.51 6.13
C LEU A 60 -9.08 1.72 7.10
N THR A 61 -9.02 1.09 8.28
CA THR A 61 -10.07 1.23 9.32
C THR A 61 -10.15 2.66 9.84
N SER A 62 -9.01 3.29 10.11
CA SER A 62 -8.95 4.68 10.58
C SER A 62 -9.58 5.65 9.57
N ARG A 63 -9.31 5.43 8.27
CA ARG A 63 -9.77 6.33 7.20
C ARG A 63 -11.21 6.10 6.75
N HIS A 64 -11.68 4.85 6.78
CA HIS A 64 -12.96 4.46 6.16
C HIS A 64 -13.95 3.81 7.14
N GLY A 65 -13.58 3.64 8.41
CA GLY A 65 -14.34 2.86 9.39
C GLY A 65 -14.19 1.36 9.19
N GLY A 66 -14.86 0.56 10.04
CA GLY A 66 -14.82 -0.90 9.99
C GLY A 66 -14.19 -1.53 11.23
N VAL A 67 -13.85 -2.82 11.13
CA VAL A 67 -13.21 -3.58 12.22
C VAL A 67 -11.70 -3.63 11.96
N GLY A 68 -10.93 -3.21 12.96
CA GLY A 68 -9.47 -3.25 12.91
C GLY A 68 -8.92 -4.68 12.80
N PRO A 69 -7.62 -4.85 12.52
CA PRO A 69 -7.01 -6.17 12.44
C PRO A 69 -7.12 -6.89 13.79
N HIS A 70 -7.29 -8.21 13.74
CA HIS A 70 -7.26 -9.06 14.93
C HIS A 70 -5.92 -8.90 15.68
N PRO A 71 -5.90 -8.99 17.03
CA PRO A 71 -4.68 -9.07 17.83
C PRO A 71 -3.67 -10.11 17.33
#